data_AF-A0A7W6D2P0-F1
#
_entry.id   AF-A0A7W6D2P0-F1
#
_cell.length_a   1.000
_cell.length_b   1.000
_cell.length_c   1.000
_cell.angle_alpha   90.00
_cell.angle_beta   90.00
_cell.angle_gamma   90.00
#
_symmetry.space_group_name_H-M   'P 1'
#
loop_
_entity.id
_entity.type
_entity.pdbx_description
1 polymer ?
#
loop_
_entity_poly.entity_id
_entity_poly.type
_entity_poly.pdbx_seq_one_letter_code
_entity_poly.pdbx_strand_id
1 'polypeptide(L)' 'MNDSVEQDHPWTLENVQQLQELAREKAPAALIAMRLRRSQSDVHAKASELGLMLAAE' A
#
# COMPACT_ATOMS: atom_id res chain seq x y z
N MET A 1 -21.73 12.22 17.68
CA MET A 1 -21.76 11.44 16.42
C MET A 1 -20.60 11.96 15.61
N ASN A 2 -19.48 11.26 15.70
CA ASN A 2 -18.95 10.41 14.63
C ASN A 2 -18.36 11.27 13.52
N ASP A 3 -17.03 11.31 13.46
CA ASP A 3 -16.27 11.04 12.24
C ASP A 3 -14.79 11.10 12.62
N SER A 4 -14.30 9.99 13.18
CA SER A 4 -12.91 9.62 13.00
C SER A 4 -12.73 9.42 11.51
N VAL A 5 -12.44 10.50 10.78
CA VAL A 5 -12.04 10.43 9.38
C VAL A 5 -10.75 9.64 9.36
N GLU A 6 -10.90 8.32 9.17
CA GLU A 6 -9.86 7.39 8.81
C GLU A 6 -9.01 8.11 7.77
N GLN A 7 -7.78 8.39 8.15
CA GLN A 7 -6.88 9.26 7.40
C GLN A 7 -6.47 8.52 6.12
N ASP A 8 -7.36 8.47 5.13
CA ASP A 8 -7.05 8.17 3.76
C ASP A 8 -6.21 9.34 3.24
N HIS A 9 -4.92 9.31 3.60
CA HIS A 9 -3.97 10.19 2.97
C HIS A 9 -4.03 9.87 1.47
N PRO A 10 -4.00 10.84 0.57
CA PRO A 10 -3.86 10.52 -0.84
C PRO A 10 -2.54 9.76 -1.07
N TRP A 11 -2.51 8.84 -2.04
CA TRP A 11 -1.27 8.19 -2.46
C TRP A 11 -0.31 9.22 -3.05
N THR A 12 0.70 9.62 -2.28
CA THR A 12 1.75 10.51 -2.76
C THR A 12 2.68 9.76 -3.71
N LEU A 13 3.37 10.50 -4.58
CA LEU A 13 4.34 9.93 -5.51
C LEU A 13 5.43 9.12 -4.77
N GLU A 14 5.88 9.60 -3.61
CA GLU A 14 6.85 8.89 -2.76
C GLU A 14 6.30 7.54 -2.25
N ASN A 15 5.03 7.50 -1.80
CA ASN A 15 4.41 6.26 -1.33
C ASN A 15 4.20 5.26 -2.48
N VAL A 16 3.84 5.75 -3.66
CA VAL A 16 3.69 4.91 -4.86
C VAL A 16 5.03 4.36 -5.32
N GLN A 17 6.10 5.17 -5.30
CA GLN A 17 7.45 4.71 -5.60
C GLN A 17 7.92 3.65 -4.61
N GLN A 18 7.74 3.86 -3.31
CA GLN A 18 8.07 2.85 -2.31
C GLN A 18 7.25 1.57 -2.47
N LEU A 19 5.95 1.66 -2.79
CA LEU A 19 5.12 0.50 -3.10
C LEU A 19 5.67 -0.26 -4.32
N GLN A 20 6.07 0.44 -5.38
CA GLN A 20 6.66 -0.17 -6.58
C GLN A 20 8.00 -0.85 -6.30
N GLU A 21 8.89 -0.21 -5.54
CA GLU A 21 10.17 -0.79 -5.15
C GLU A 21 9.97 -2.06 -4.33
N LEU A 22 9.13 -2.00 -3.29
CA LEU A 22 8.84 -3.14 -2.44
C LEU A 22 8.12 -4.27 -3.22
N ALA A 23 7.20 -3.94 -4.12
CA ALA A 23 6.56 -4.92 -4.99
C ALA A 23 7.57 -5.61 -5.92
N ARG A 24 8.53 -4.85 -6.46
CA ARG A 24 9.62 -5.38 -7.31
C ARG A 24 10.55 -6.30 -6.53
N GLU A 25 10.78 -6.01 -5.26
CA GLU A 25 11.49 -6.88 -4.32
C GLU A 25 10.67 -8.13 -3.89
N LYS A 26 9.45 -8.29 -4.39
CA LYS A 26 8.49 -9.32 -3.96
C LYS A 26 8.27 -9.25 -2.44
N ALA A 27 8.12 -8.05 -1.90
CA ALA A 27 7.71 -7.88 -0.52
C ALA A 27 6.22 -8.27 -0.35
N PRO A 28 5.85 -8.90 0.78
CA PRO A 28 4.46 -9.22 1.09
C PRO A 28 3.69 -7.94 1.44
N ALA A 29 2.39 -7.91 1.14
CA ALA A 29 1.55 -6.75 1.40
C ALA A 29 1.55 -6.32 2.86
N ALA A 30 1.68 -7.27 3.81
CA ALA A 30 1.82 -7.00 5.23
C ALA A 30 3.02 -6.09 5.57
N LEU A 31 4.17 -6.35 4.94
CA LEU A 31 5.38 -5.57 5.17
C LEU A 31 5.25 -4.17 4.57
N ILE A 32 4.67 -4.08 3.37
CA ILE A 32 4.43 -2.81 2.67
C ILE A 32 3.43 -1.95 3.44
N ALA A 33 2.33 -2.55 3.90
CA ALA A 33 1.33 -1.92 4.76
C ALA A 33 1.97 -1.34 6.02
N MET A 34 2.83 -2.11 6.69
CA MET A 34 3.54 -1.66 7.88
C MET A 34 4.51 -0.51 7.58
N ARG A 35 5.22 -0.54 6.44
CA ARG A 35 6.15 0.51 6.01
C ARG A 35 5.44 1.81 5.68
N LEU A 36 4.37 1.73 4.89
CA LEU A 36 3.59 2.88 4.44
C LEU A 36 2.57 3.34 5.48
N ARG A 37 2.47 2.63 6.63
CA ARG A 37 1.46 2.82 7.68
C ARG A 37 0.04 2.85 7.11
N ARG A 38 -0.22 1.93 6.18
CA ARG A 38 -1.48 1.75 5.46
C ARG A 38 -2.09 0.39 5.77
N SER A 39 -3.36 0.21 5.47
CA SER A 39 -4.00 -1.09 5.50
C SER A 39 -3.48 -1.98 4.36
N GLN A 40 -3.42 -3.29 4.60
CA GLN A 40 -3.08 -4.26 3.54
C GLN A 40 -4.06 -4.18 2.37
N SER A 41 -5.35 -3.94 2.65
CA SER A 41 -6.39 -3.76 1.64
C SER A 41 -6.10 -2.59 0.70
N ASP A 42 -5.71 -1.43 1.23
CA ASP A 42 -5.30 -0.27 0.42
C ASP A 42 -4.06 -0.55 -0.43
N VAL A 43 -3.07 -1.23 0.15
CA VAL A 43 -1.85 -1.65 -0.55
C VAL A 43 -2.19 -2.59 -1.70
N HIS A 44 -3.07 -3.57 -1.48
CA HIS A 44 -3.53 -4.50 -2.51
C HIS A 44 -4.34 -3.81 -3.60
N ALA A 45 -5.26 -2.91 -3.22
CA ALA A 45 -6.03 -2.12 -4.15
C ALA A 45 -5.08 -1.30 -5.03
N LYS A 46 -4.15 -0.57 -4.41
CA LYS A 46 -3.19 0.27 -5.14
C LYS A 46 -2.24 -0.53 -6.01
N ALA A 47 -1.72 -1.65 -5.52
CA ALA A 47 -0.88 -2.54 -6.29
C ALA A 47 -1.65 -3.08 -7.51
N SER A 48 -2.90 -3.48 -7.33
CA SER A 48 -3.77 -3.95 -8.41
C SER A 48 -4.06 -2.86 -9.43
N GLU A 49 -4.34 -1.62 -8.99
CA GLU A 49 -4.51 -0.45 -9.88
C GLU A 49 -3.24 -0.17 -10.72
N LEU A 50 -2.06 -0.38 -10.13
CA LEU A 50 -0.77 -0.16 -10.78
C LEU A 50 -0.28 -1.38 -11.58
N GLY A 51 -0.99 -2.51 -11.54
CA GLY A 51 -0.57 -3.76 -12.18
C GLY A 51 0.65 -4.41 -11.52
N LEU A 52 0.90 -4.12 -10.24
CA LEU A 52 2.00 -4.68 -9.46
C LEU A 52 1.57 -5.98 -8.79
N MET A 53 2.42 -7.00 -8.88
CA MET A 53 2.21 -8.28 -8.21
C MET A 53 3.01 -8.30 -6.90
N LEU A 54 2.30 -8.22 -5.78
CA LEU A 54 2.89 -8.39 -4.45
C LEU A 54 3.22 -9.85 -4.20
N ALA A 55 4.14 -10.15 -3.29
CA ALA A 55 4.34 -11.54 -2.89
C ALA A 55 3.09 -12.08 -2.20
N ALA A 56 2.72 -13.32 -2.57
CA ALA A 56 1.80 -14.11 -1.80
C ALA A 56 2.44 -14.38 -0.42
N GLU A 57 1.63 -14.23 0.63
CA GLU A 57 2.02 -14.52 2.02
C GLU A 57 2.52 -15.97 2.19
#